data_AF-A0A1G1W8N1-F1
#
_entry.id   AF-A0A1G1W8N1-F1
#
_cell.length_a   1.000
_cell.length_b   1.000
_cell.length_c   1.000
_cell.angle_alpha   90.00
_cell.angle_beta   90.00
_cell.angle_gamma   90.00
#
_symmetry.space_group_name_H-M   'P 1'
#
loop_
_entity.id
_entity.type
_entity.pdbx_description
1 polymer ?
#
loop_
_entity_poly.entity_id
_entity_poly.type
_entity_poly.pdbx_seq_one_letter_code
_entity_poly.pdbx_strand_id
1 'polypeptide(L)'
;MKLPKIFKNQKGFTLIELLVVIGILAILLVITIIAVNPPRQLGKARDTQRRSDVLAILNAMSQYYAEEGEFPTTGLPTIPFTNALIAVDDGAGTDEADICASIVGATGDLYLSAMPYDPSASGAGYTNCTNYDTKYTLSIDNSNRVTVTAPETEQETTDISVTR
;
A
#
# COMPACT_ATOMS: atom_id res chain seq x y z
N MET A 1 -52.37 -45.36 29.58
CA MET A 1 -51.27 -46.00 28.81
C MET A 1 -50.00 -45.20 29.04
N LYS A 2 -49.05 -45.70 29.85
CA LYS A 2 -47.79 -44.98 30.16
C LYS A 2 -46.77 -45.29 29.06
N LEU A 3 -46.28 -44.27 28.34
CA LEU A 3 -45.21 -44.42 27.36
C LEU A 3 -43.85 -44.61 28.08
N PRO A 4 -43.02 -45.58 27.65
CA PRO A 4 -41.68 -45.74 28.18
C PRO A 4 -40.77 -44.61 27.67
N LYS A 5 -40.12 -43.88 28.60
CA LYS A 5 -39.07 -42.91 28.28
C LYS A 5 -37.80 -43.68 27.92
N ILE A 6 -37.39 -43.62 26.66
CA ILE A 6 -36.10 -44.12 26.20
C ILE A 6 -35.04 -43.08 26.60
N PHE A 7 -34.26 -43.36 27.65
CA PHE A 7 -33.05 -42.59 27.94
C PHE A 7 -31.98 -42.96 26.91
N LYS A 8 -31.69 -42.05 25.97
CA LYS A 8 -30.53 -42.18 25.08
C LYS A 8 -29.25 -42.03 25.91
N ASN A 9 -28.40 -43.06 25.93
CA ASN A 9 -27.04 -42.99 26.46
C ASN A 9 -26.23 -41.98 25.65
N GLN A 10 -26.17 -40.73 26.12
CA GLN A 10 -25.22 -39.76 25.60
C GLN A 10 -23.85 -40.06 26.22
N LYS A 11 -22.94 -40.60 25.41
CA LYS A 11 -21.54 -40.75 25.81
C LYS A 11 -20.91 -39.36 25.85
N GLY A 12 -20.43 -38.94 27.02
CA GLY A 12 -19.63 -37.73 27.18
C GLY A 12 -18.17 -37.97 26.80
N PHE A 13 -17.44 -36.91 26.50
CA PHE A 13 -15.99 -36.95 26.31
C PHE A 13 -15.29 -37.24 27.64
N THR A 14 -14.21 -38.02 27.57
CA THR A 14 -13.31 -38.23 28.70
C THR A 14 -12.34 -37.07 28.85
N LEU A 15 -11.88 -36.82 30.08
CA LEU A 15 -10.85 -35.80 30.35
C LEU A 15 -9.55 -36.06 29.59
N ILE A 16 -9.20 -37.35 29.41
CA ILE A 16 -7.98 -37.73 28.68
C ILE A 16 -8.11 -37.44 27.17
N GLU A 17 -9.29 -37.63 26.58
CA GLU A 17 -9.54 -37.25 25.18
C GLU A 17 -9.38 -35.75 24.98
N LEU A 18 -9.91 -34.93 25.89
CA LEU A 18 -9.75 -33.48 25.80
C LEU A 18 -8.26 -33.06 25.95
N LEU A 19 -7.54 -33.70 26.87
CA LEU A 19 -6.12 -33.41 27.13
C LEU A 19 -5.23 -33.74 25.93
N VAL A 20 -5.47 -34.87 25.25
CA VAL A 20 -4.73 -35.24 24.05
C VAL A 20 -5.02 -34.27 22.90
N VAL A 21 -6.28 -33.86 22.72
CA VAL A 21 -6.67 -32.93 21.65
C VAL A 21 -5.97 -31.58 21.79
N ILE A 22 -5.97 -30.98 22.98
CA ILE A 22 -5.29 -29.69 23.20
C ILE A 22 -3.77 -29.82 23.01
N GLY A 23 -3.19 -30.98 23.35
CA GLY A 23 -1.77 -31.27 23.10
C GLY A 23 -1.43 -31.30 21.62
N ILE A 24 -2.26 -31.98 20.81
CA ILE A 24 -2.10 -32.02 19.35
C ILE A 24 -2.31 -30.62 18.74
N LEU A 25 -3.32 -29.87 19.20
CA LEU A 25 -3.59 -28.52 18.72
C LEU A 25 -2.42 -27.56 18.97
N ALA A 26 -1.76 -27.66 20.13
CA ALA A 26 -0.58 -26.84 20.42
C ALA A 26 0.57 -27.10 19.44
N ILE A 27 0.85 -28.38 19.13
CA ILE A 27 1.90 -28.76 18.17
C ILE A 27 1.56 -28.26 16.77
N LEU A 28 0.31 -28.48 16.32
CA LEU A 28 -0.14 -28.04 15.00
C LEU A 28 -0.04 -26.52 14.86
N LEU A 29 -0.40 -25.75 15.90
CA LEU A 29 -0.32 -24.29 15.87
C LEU A 29 1.11 -23.80 15.58
N VAL A 30 2.11 -24.35 16.29
CA VAL A 30 3.52 -23.95 16.08
C VAL A 30 3.98 -24.25 14.66
N ILE A 31 3.68 -25.44 14.14
CA ILE A 31 4.05 -25.83 12.76
C ILE A 31 3.39 -24.90 11.74
N THR A 32 2.11 -24.57 11.93
CA THR A 32 1.39 -23.70 10.98
C THR A 32 1.95 -22.29 10.92
N ILE A 33 2.35 -21.68 12.04
CA ILE A 33 2.92 -20.33 12.06
C ILE A 33 4.25 -20.29 11.29
N ILE A 34 5.10 -21.30 11.50
CA ILE A 34 6.39 -21.42 10.79
C ILE A 34 6.15 -21.61 9.28
N ALA A 35 5.19 -22.44 8.91
CA ALA A 35 4.88 -22.73 7.51
C ALA A 35 4.29 -21.51 6.75
N VAL A 36 3.42 -20.75 7.40
CA VAL A 36 2.72 -19.60 6.78
C VAL A 36 3.62 -18.38 6.66
N ASN A 37 4.58 -18.20 7.58
CA ASN A 37 5.43 -17.02 7.69
C ASN A 37 4.64 -15.70 7.50
N PRO A 38 3.76 -15.35 8.46
CA PRO A 38 2.87 -14.19 8.34
C PRO A 38 3.59 -12.87 8.00
N PRO A 39 4.75 -12.52 8.61
CA PRO A 39 5.48 -11.30 8.26
C PRO A 39 5.80 -11.20 6.77
N ARG A 40 6.21 -12.31 6.16
CA ARG A 40 6.50 -12.38 4.72
C ARG A 40 5.27 -12.12 3.86
N GLN A 41 4.11 -12.65 4.25
CA GLN A 41 2.88 -12.47 3.49
C GLN A 41 2.35 -11.04 3.58
N LEU A 42 2.45 -10.42 4.76
CA LEU A 42 2.08 -9.03 4.94
C LEU A 42 2.99 -8.09 4.12
N GLY A 43 4.31 -8.36 4.08
CA GLY A 43 5.24 -7.61 3.23
C GLY A 43 4.91 -7.72 1.74
N LYS A 44 4.57 -8.92 1.25
CA LYS A 44 4.12 -9.10 -0.14
C LYS A 44 2.84 -8.33 -0.46
N ALA A 45 1.89 -8.29 0.47
CA ALA A 45 0.65 -7.54 0.29
C ALA A 45 0.94 -6.03 0.19
N ARG A 46 1.83 -5.50 1.04
CA ARG A 46 2.27 -4.10 0.99
C ARG A 46 3.04 -3.77 -0.28
N ASP A 47 3.95 -4.63 -0.72
CA ASP A 47 4.68 -4.44 -1.99
C ASP A 47 3.74 -4.49 -3.21
N THR A 48 2.68 -5.31 -3.15
CA THR A 48 1.64 -5.33 -4.19
C THR A 48 0.85 -4.03 -4.19
N GLN A 49 0.52 -3.50 -3.02
CA GLN A 49 -0.15 -2.20 -2.89
C GLN A 49 0.73 -1.07 -3.43
N ARG A 50 1.99 -0.97 -3.00
CA ARG A 50 2.96 0.00 -3.51
C ARG A 50 3.04 0.00 -5.04
N ARG A 51 3.10 -1.19 -5.67
CA ARG A 51 3.09 -1.33 -7.14
C ARG A 51 1.84 -0.71 -7.76
N SER A 52 0.67 -0.98 -7.19
CA SER A 52 -0.59 -0.39 -7.63
C SER A 52 -0.57 1.14 -7.46
N ASP A 53 -0.01 1.61 -6.36
CA ASP A 53 0.05 3.03 -6.00
C ASP A 53 0.94 3.83 -6.95
N VAL A 54 2.19 3.38 -7.19
CA VAL A 54 3.06 4.06 -8.16
C VAL A 54 2.53 4.00 -9.59
N LEU A 55 1.85 2.90 -9.97
CA LEU A 55 1.17 2.82 -11.27
C LEU A 55 0.00 3.81 -11.38
N ALA A 56 -0.77 3.99 -10.32
CA ALA A 56 -1.88 4.93 -10.30
C ALA A 56 -1.38 6.37 -10.47
N ILE A 57 -0.32 6.76 -9.74
CA ILE A 57 0.31 8.08 -9.87
C ILE A 57 0.87 8.27 -11.29
N LEU A 58 1.61 7.28 -11.81
CA LEU A 58 2.20 7.36 -13.15
C LEU A 58 1.13 7.53 -14.24
N ASN A 59 0.03 6.78 -14.14
CA ASN A 59 -1.08 6.88 -15.08
C ASN A 59 -1.78 8.24 -14.97
N ALA A 60 -1.94 8.79 -13.77
CA ALA A 60 -2.54 10.10 -13.57
C ALA A 60 -1.65 11.21 -14.18
N MET A 61 -0.34 11.17 -13.92
CA MET A 61 0.63 12.10 -14.53
C MET A 61 0.68 11.98 -16.07
N SER A 62 0.59 10.75 -16.58
CA SER A 62 0.56 10.51 -18.03
C SER A 62 -0.72 11.01 -18.68
N GLN A 63 -1.87 10.92 -17.98
CA GLN A 63 -3.14 11.48 -18.44
C GLN A 63 -3.09 13.01 -18.47
N TYR A 64 -2.59 13.64 -17.39
CA TYR A 64 -2.36 15.08 -17.35
C TYR A 64 -1.53 15.55 -18.55
N TYR A 65 -0.38 14.90 -18.79
CA TYR A 65 0.49 15.26 -19.92
C TYR A 65 -0.18 15.06 -21.28
N ALA A 66 -1.04 14.05 -21.42
CA ALA A 66 -1.76 13.79 -22.66
C ALA A 66 -2.84 14.86 -22.95
N GLU A 67 -3.41 15.48 -21.92
CA GLU A 67 -4.45 16.50 -22.05
C GLU A 67 -3.85 17.91 -22.17
N GLU A 68 -2.90 18.27 -21.32
CA GLU A 68 -2.32 19.62 -21.25
C GLU A 68 -1.11 19.79 -22.19
N GLY A 69 -0.48 18.70 -22.63
CA GLY A 69 0.71 18.72 -23.49
C GLY A 69 2.02 19.07 -22.77
N GLU A 70 1.95 19.39 -21.48
CA GLU A 70 3.08 19.67 -20.60
C GLU A 70 2.86 19.07 -19.20
N PHE A 71 3.92 19.03 -18.39
CA PHE A 71 3.81 18.65 -16.98
C PHE A 71 3.38 19.86 -16.14
N PRO A 72 2.78 19.65 -14.96
CA PRO A 72 2.41 20.74 -14.07
C PRO A 72 3.61 21.65 -13.79
N THR A 73 3.50 22.93 -14.16
CA THR A 73 4.58 23.90 -13.93
C THR A 73 4.61 24.41 -12.49
N THR A 74 3.49 24.29 -11.77
CA THR A 74 3.36 24.60 -10.35
C THR A 74 3.47 23.33 -9.52
N GLY A 75 4.27 23.38 -8.46
CA GLY A 75 4.45 22.26 -7.53
C GLY A 75 5.49 21.22 -7.97
N LEU A 76 6.06 21.33 -9.18
CA LEU A 76 7.20 20.51 -9.59
C LEU A 76 8.52 21.27 -9.45
N PRO A 77 9.62 20.57 -9.12
CA PRO A 77 10.96 21.11 -9.29
C PRO A 77 11.25 21.42 -10.77
N THR A 78 12.29 22.20 -11.03
CA THR A 78 12.74 22.46 -12.41
C THR A 78 13.12 21.14 -13.09
N ILE A 79 12.46 20.84 -14.21
CA ILE A 79 12.73 19.63 -15.02
C ILE A 79 14.08 19.82 -15.76
N PRO A 80 14.99 18.83 -15.76
CA PRO A 80 14.85 17.48 -15.18
C PRO A 80 15.15 17.43 -13.67
N PHE A 81 14.52 16.48 -12.99
CA PHE A 81 14.83 16.15 -11.59
C PHE A 81 14.78 14.64 -11.39
N THR A 82 15.61 14.13 -10.48
CA THR A 82 15.85 12.69 -10.32
C THR A 82 15.26 12.09 -9.06
N ASN A 83 14.88 12.90 -8.08
CA ASN A 83 14.32 12.41 -6.82
C ASN A 83 13.58 13.52 -6.07
N ALA A 84 12.30 13.70 -6.37
CA ALA A 84 11.43 14.61 -5.64
C ALA A 84 10.40 13.82 -4.82
N LEU A 85 10.25 14.10 -3.54
CA LEU A 85 9.25 13.48 -2.69
C LEU A 85 7.86 13.96 -3.10
N ILE A 86 6.91 13.06 -3.31
CA ILE A 86 5.53 13.42 -3.62
C ILE A 86 4.81 13.74 -2.30
N ALA A 87 4.81 15.01 -1.95
CA ALA A 87 4.22 15.57 -0.73
C ALA A 87 3.78 17.01 -0.99
N VAL A 88 3.07 17.59 -0.03
CA VAL A 88 2.78 19.03 -0.03
C VAL A 88 4.09 19.80 -0.01
N ASP A 89 4.22 20.80 -0.89
CA ASP A 89 5.32 21.77 -0.81
C ASP A 89 5.07 22.68 0.39
N ASP A 90 5.84 22.50 1.46
CA ASP A 90 5.77 23.34 2.66
C ASP A 90 6.66 24.59 2.56
N GLY A 91 7.30 24.80 1.41
CA GLY A 91 8.25 25.87 1.15
C GLY A 91 9.61 25.67 1.83
N ALA A 92 9.87 24.50 2.43
CA ALA A 92 11.11 24.20 3.14
C ALA A 92 12.16 23.48 2.26
N GLY A 93 11.85 23.11 1.01
CA GLY A 93 12.79 22.42 0.12
C GLY A 93 12.48 22.54 -1.37
N THR A 94 13.49 22.25 -2.21
CA THR A 94 13.38 22.17 -3.68
C THR A 94 13.11 20.76 -4.19
N ASP A 95 12.96 19.81 -3.27
CA ASP A 95 13.01 18.37 -3.56
C ASP A 95 11.61 17.73 -3.38
N GLU A 96 10.56 18.52 -3.46
CA GLU A 96 9.17 18.08 -3.33
C GLU A 96 8.43 18.27 -4.65
N ALA A 97 7.54 17.34 -4.95
CA ALA A 97 6.68 17.34 -6.11
C ALA A 97 5.21 17.39 -5.64
N ASP A 98 4.71 18.61 -5.43
CA ASP A 98 3.32 18.86 -5.08
C ASP A 98 2.41 18.78 -6.31
N ILE A 99 2.04 17.55 -6.65
CA ILE A 99 1.22 17.24 -7.83
C ILE A 99 -0.26 17.05 -7.50
N CYS A 100 -0.66 17.04 -6.23
CA CYS A 100 -2.00 16.64 -5.83
C CYS A 100 -3.10 17.48 -6.47
N ALA A 101 -2.95 18.81 -6.48
CA ALA A 101 -3.93 19.70 -7.10
C ALA A 101 -4.10 19.42 -8.61
N SER A 102 -3.01 19.01 -9.28
CA SER A 102 -2.97 18.73 -10.71
C SER A 102 -3.55 17.37 -11.07
N ILE A 103 -3.45 16.36 -10.19
CA ILE A 103 -3.88 14.99 -10.52
C ILE A 103 -5.14 14.51 -9.80
N VAL A 104 -5.39 14.99 -8.58
CA VAL A 104 -6.61 14.70 -7.81
C VAL A 104 -7.69 15.75 -8.05
N GLY A 105 -7.27 17.00 -8.33
CA GLY A 105 -8.16 18.14 -8.45
C GLY A 105 -8.63 18.66 -7.08
N ALA A 106 -9.09 19.91 -7.04
CA ALA A 106 -9.55 20.54 -5.79
C ALA A 106 -10.75 19.84 -5.12
N THR A 107 -11.50 19.04 -5.89
CA THR A 107 -12.67 18.29 -5.40
C THR A 107 -12.51 16.77 -5.40
N GLY A 108 -11.37 16.23 -5.85
CA GLY A 108 -11.08 14.80 -5.73
C GLY A 108 -11.64 13.89 -6.84
N ASP A 109 -11.80 14.39 -8.06
CA ASP A 109 -12.44 13.64 -9.16
C ASP A 109 -11.78 13.84 -10.54
N LEU A 110 -10.49 14.24 -10.59
CA LEU A 110 -9.82 14.49 -11.87
C LEU A 110 -9.32 13.18 -12.54
N TYR A 111 -8.10 12.75 -12.22
CA TYR A 111 -7.54 11.47 -12.68
C TYR A 111 -7.46 10.44 -11.55
N LEU A 112 -7.53 10.91 -10.30
CA LEU A 112 -7.40 10.10 -9.11
C LEU A 112 -8.30 10.64 -8.01
N SER A 113 -8.97 9.77 -7.26
CA SER A 113 -9.89 10.22 -6.20
C SER A 113 -9.20 10.66 -4.91
N ALA A 114 -7.99 10.15 -4.67
CA ALA A 114 -7.15 10.48 -3.51
C ALA A 114 -5.70 10.11 -3.82
N MET A 115 -4.73 10.78 -3.18
CA MET A 115 -3.32 10.39 -3.33
C MET A 115 -3.07 9.07 -2.60
N PRO A 116 -2.54 8.05 -3.29
CA PRO A 116 -2.05 6.85 -2.63
C PRO A 116 -0.75 7.18 -1.90
N TYR A 117 -0.48 6.44 -0.83
CA TYR A 117 0.65 6.65 0.05
C TYR A 117 1.17 5.31 0.58
N ASP A 118 2.44 5.27 1.00
CA ASP A 118 3.04 4.03 1.50
C ASP A 118 2.30 3.49 2.74
N PRO A 119 1.87 2.21 2.73
CA PRO A 119 1.07 1.64 3.82
C PRO A 119 1.84 1.39 5.13
N SER A 120 3.16 1.58 5.14
CA SER A 120 4.03 1.27 6.27
C SER A 120 5.07 2.33 6.59
N ALA A 121 5.33 3.28 5.69
CA ALA A 121 6.27 4.34 5.95
C ALA A 121 5.74 5.31 7.03
N SER A 122 6.63 5.70 7.93
CA SER A 122 6.27 6.61 9.02
C SER A 122 5.91 8.00 8.48
N GLY A 123 4.74 8.48 8.86
CA GLY A 123 4.24 9.80 8.43
C GLY A 123 3.64 9.81 7.02
N ALA A 124 3.53 8.66 6.34
CA ALA A 124 2.77 8.56 5.11
C ALA A 124 1.27 8.77 5.37
N GLY A 125 0.61 9.54 4.52
CA GLY A 125 -0.82 9.76 4.62
C GLY A 125 -1.36 10.79 3.63
N TYR A 126 -2.68 10.78 3.47
CA TYR A 126 -3.41 11.75 2.66
C TYR A 126 -4.66 12.20 3.43
N THR A 127 -4.76 13.50 3.70
CA THR A 127 -6.00 14.12 4.22
C THR A 127 -6.66 14.96 3.14
N ASN A 128 -5.88 15.76 2.42
CA ASN A 128 -6.29 16.59 1.29
C ASN A 128 -5.03 17.07 0.54
N CYS A 129 -5.19 17.80 -0.55
CA CYS A 129 -4.05 18.33 -1.32
C CYS A 129 -3.22 19.41 -0.63
N THR A 130 -3.56 19.81 0.59
CA THR A 130 -2.75 20.72 1.43
C THR A 130 -2.16 20.01 2.65
N ASN A 131 -2.43 18.72 2.82
CA ASN A 131 -1.90 17.89 3.89
C ASN A 131 -1.83 16.43 3.42
N TYR A 132 -0.70 16.09 2.82
CA TYR A 132 -0.37 14.74 2.40
C TYR A 132 1.15 14.57 2.30
N ASP A 133 1.58 13.34 2.48
CA ASP A 133 2.94 12.87 2.25
C ASP A 133 2.84 11.42 1.81
N THR A 134 3.16 11.14 0.55
CA THR A 134 2.98 9.78 0.03
C THR A 134 4.13 8.85 0.39
N LYS A 135 5.29 9.41 0.75
CA LYS A 135 6.60 8.72 0.85
C LYS A 135 7.04 8.03 -0.45
N TYR A 136 6.42 8.36 -1.58
CA TYR A 136 6.91 7.99 -2.91
C TYR A 136 7.71 9.13 -3.51
N THR A 137 8.56 8.80 -4.47
CA THR A 137 9.38 9.77 -5.18
C THR A 137 9.05 9.80 -6.67
N LEU A 138 9.20 10.98 -7.25
CA LEU A 138 8.99 11.29 -8.65
C LEU A 138 10.32 11.71 -9.26
N SER A 139 10.52 11.35 -10.53
CA SER A 139 11.57 11.91 -11.37
C SER A 139 11.08 12.12 -12.78
N ILE A 140 11.56 13.18 -13.42
CA ILE A 140 11.28 13.49 -14.82
C ILE A 140 12.62 13.76 -15.50
N ASP A 141 12.92 13.01 -16.56
CA ASP A 141 14.15 13.16 -17.32
C ASP A 141 14.04 14.20 -18.46
N ASN A 142 15.16 14.46 -19.15
CA ASN A 142 15.22 15.38 -20.29
C ASN A 142 14.39 14.93 -21.51
N SER A 143 13.88 13.71 -21.52
CA SER A 143 13.03 13.14 -22.58
C SER A 143 11.56 13.15 -22.19
N ASN A 144 11.18 13.90 -21.14
CA ASN A 144 9.84 13.93 -20.57
C ASN A 144 9.35 12.55 -20.08
N ARG A 145 10.26 11.65 -19.70
CA ARG A 145 9.88 10.36 -19.11
C ARG A 145 9.63 10.54 -17.63
N VAL A 146 8.47 10.09 -17.18
CA VAL A 146 8.09 10.13 -15.77
C VAL A 146 8.46 8.80 -15.14
N THR A 147 9.17 8.83 -14.02
CA THR A 147 9.40 7.65 -13.18
C THR A 147 8.89 7.91 -11.78
N VAL A 148 8.01 7.02 -11.31
CA VAL A 148 7.52 7.03 -9.93
C VAL A 148 8.14 5.83 -9.20
N THR A 149 8.70 6.09 -8.02
CA THR A 149 9.43 5.09 -7.24
C THR A 149 8.87 5.00 -5.83
N ALA A 150 8.58 3.78 -5.39
CA ALA A 150 8.30 3.47 -4.00
C ALA A 150 9.58 2.95 -3.32
N PRO A 151 10.14 3.70 -2.36
CA PRO A 151 11.30 3.25 -1.59
C PRO A 151 10.91 2.16 -0.58
N GLU A 152 11.91 1.53 0.03
CA GLU A 152 11.74 0.61 1.18
C GLU A 152 10.85 -0.61 0.90
N THR A 153 11.14 -1.32 -0.20
CA THR A 153 10.50 -2.61 -0.48
C THR A 153 10.83 -3.62 0.62
N GLU A 154 9.82 -4.30 1.14
CA GLU A 154 10.03 -5.18 2.30
C GLU A 154 10.48 -6.59 1.91
N GLN A 155 10.24 -7.01 0.67
CA GLN A 155 10.60 -8.34 0.18
C GLN A 155 11.60 -8.31 -0.98
N GLU A 156 11.72 -7.20 -1.69
CA GLU A 156 12.66 -7.03 -2.80
C GLU A 156 13.88 -6.24 -2.33
N THR A 157 15.06 -6.48 -2.94
CA THR A 157 16.29 -5.71 -2.65
C THR A 157 16.42 -4.45 -3.49
N THR A 158 15.38 -4.12 -4.27
CA THR A 158 15.35 -3.02 -5.24
C THR A 158 14.02 -2.31 -5.15
N ASP A 159 14.07 -0.98 -5.17
CA ASP A 159 12.88 -0.13 -5.14
C ASP A 159 11.90 -0.48 -6.27
N ILE A 160 10.59 -0.36 -5.98
CA ILE A 160 9.56 -0.53 -7.01
C ILE A 160 9.50 0.77 -7.80
N SER A 161 10.03 0.77 -9.00
CA SER A 161 9.98 1.92 -9.92
C SER A 161 9.23 1.56 -11.20
N VAL A 162 8.44 2.50 -11.70
CA VAL A 162 7.78 2.39 -13.00
C VAL A 162 8.02 3.67 -13.79
N THR A 163 8.46 3.51 -15.04
CA THR A 163 8.76 4.60 -15.97
C THR A 163 7.82 4.56 -17.16
N ARG A 164 7.38 5.72 -17.64
CA ARG A 164 6.67 5.87 -18.91
C ARG A 164 7.28 6.97 -19.77
#